data_AF-A0A9N8YWS7-F1
#
_entry.id   AF-A0A9N8YWS7-F1
#
_cell.length_a   1.000
_cell.length_b   1.000
_cell.length_c   1.000
_cell.angle_alpha   90.00
_cell.angle_beta   90.00
_cell.angle_gamma   90.00
#
_symmetry.space_group_name_H-M   'P 1'
#
loop_
_entity.id
_entity.type
_entity.pdbx_description
1 polymer ?
#
loop_
_entity_poly.entity_id
_entity_poly.type
_entity_poly.pdbx_seq_one_letter_code
_entity_poly.pdbx_strand_id
1 'polypeptide(L)'
;MLLDIHALKTSILEMPTMGMENPAPPPTTFTKIVNKGIGKIEAILKMILTPHDPPEGLSENYILLIGDKNITNFQKILELKGLRRNEQQQLIEQFQQRDDEK
;
A
#
# COMPACT_ATOMS: atom_id res chain seq x y z
N MET A 1 7.70 -3.69 10.12
CA MET A 1 7.45 -2.95 8.88
C MET A 1 6.42 -1.82 9.03
N LEU A 2 5.22 -2.06 9.58
CA LEU A 2 4.26 -0.96 9.82
C LEU A 2 4.74 0.05 10.89
N LEU A 3 5.45 -0.42 11.91
CA LEU A 3 6.08 0.47 12.89
C LEU A 3 7.18 1.32 12.26
N ASP A 4 7.94 0.74 11.33
CA ASP A 4 9.03 1.43 10.63
C ASP A 4 8.49 2.57 9.74
N ILE A 5 7.40 2.34 9.01
CA ILE A 5 6.78 3.40 8.20
C ILE A 5 6.14 4.49 9.05
N HIS A 6 5.61 4.14 10.22
CA HIS A 6 5.13 5.12 11.19
C HIS A 6 6.28 5.99 11.71
N ALA A 7 7.41 5.39 12.09
CA ALA A 7 8.61 6.14 12.50
C ALA A 7 9.08 7.09 11.39
N LEU A 8 9.16 6.61 10.14
CA LEU A 8 9.51 7.45 8.99
C LEU A 8 8.54 8.61 8.78
N LYS A 9 7.22 8.36 8.87
CA LYS A 9 6.20 9.40 8.77
C LYS A 9 6.43 10.50 9.80
N THR A 10 6.63 10.12 11.06
CA THR A 10 6.88 11.06 12.15
C THR A 10 8.13 11.89 11.89
N SER A 11 9.26 11.24 11.56
CA SER A 11 10.51 11.95 11.28
C SER A 11 10.38 12.92 10.10
N ILE A 12 9.68 12.54 9.02
CA ILE A 12 9.46 13.43 7.87
C ILE A 12 8.57 14.61 8.25
N LEU A 13 7.56 14.42 9.09
CA LEU A 13 6.67 15.50 9.56
C LEU A 13 7.37 16.49 10.49
N GLU A 14 8.42 16.06 11.19
CA GLU A 14 9.25 16.90 12.06
C GLU A 14 10.30 17.70 11.29
N MET A 15 10.72 17.27 10.09
CA MET A 15 11.76 17.94 9.29
C MET A 15 11.56 19.45 9.08
N PRO A 16 10.36 19.97 8.76
CA PRO A 16 10.17 21.41 8.49
C PRO A 16 10.42 22.31 9.70
N THR A 17 10.33 21.75 10.91
CA THR A 17 10.42 22.48 12.18
C THR A 17 11.66 22.08 12.98
N MET A 18 12.48 21.20 12.43
CA MET A 18 13.65 20.65 13.09
C MET A 18 14.69 21.75 13.33
N GLY A 19 15.13 21.91 14.58
CA GLY A 19 16.12 22.92 14.97
C GLY A 19 15.57 24.34 15.16
N MET A 20 14.25 24.54 15.13
CA MET A 20 13.63 25.83 15.48
C MET A 20 13.50 25.95 17.00
N GLU A 21 13.92 27.08 17.58
CA GLU A 21 13.78 27.37 19.02
C GLU A 21 12.30 27.51 19.44
N ASN A 22 11.44 27.96 18.51
CA ASN A 22 9.99 28.04 18.70
C ASN A 22 9.28 27.52 17.44
N PRO A 23 9.06 26.19 17.34
CA PRO A 23 8.54 25.56 16.14
C PRO A 23 7.08 25.95 15.89
N ALA A 24 6.83 26.61 14.77
CA ALA A 24 5.48 26.76 14.22
C ALA A 24 5.01 25.42 13.63
N PRO A 25 3.69 25.15 13.56
CA PRO A 25 3.20 23.92 12.94
C PRO A 25 3.65 23.82 11.46
N PRO A 26 3.97 22.61 10.97
CA PRO A 26 4.41 22.42 9.60
C PRO A 26 3.32 22.86 8.60
N PRO A 27 3.71 23.34 7.40
CA PRO A 27 2.75 23.77 6.40
C PRO A 27 1.72 22.69 6.08
N THR A 28 0.44 23.04 6.02
CA THR A 28 -0.65 22.08 5.79
C THR A 28 -0.47 21.31 4.47
N THR A 29 0.05 21.97 3.43
CA THR A 29 0.37 21.35 2.15
C THR A 29 1.43 20.26 2.28
N PHE A 30 2.48 20.50 3.09
CA PHE A 30 3.53 19.52 3.36
C PHE A 30 2.94 18.30 4.05
N THR A 31 2.22 18.50 5.15
CA THR A 31 1.56 17.42 5.89
C THR A 31 0.60 16.60 5.02
N LYS A 32 -0.15 17.25 4.12
CA LYS A 32 -1.03 16.55 3.15
C LYS A 32 -0.25 15.66 2.19
N ILE A 33 0.86 16.14 1.63
CA ILE A 33 1.70 15.36 0.70
C ILE A 33 2.29 14.15 1.41
N VAL A 34 2.87 14.34 2.60
CA VAL A 34 3.46 13.26 3.41
C VAL A 34 2.40 12.21 3.76
N ASN A 35 1.24 12.63 4.27
CA ASN A 35 0.16 11.70 4.60
C ASN A 35 -0.33 10.91 3.37
N LYS A 36 -0.46 11.56 2.21
CA LYS A 36 -0.87 10.89 0.97
C LYS A 36 0.17 9.87 0.51
N GLY A 37 1.46 10.21 0.58
CA GLY A 37 2.55 9.31 0.21
C GLY A 37 2.65 8.10 1.14
N ILE A 38 2.67 8.36 2.46
CA ILE A 38 2.73 7.31 3.48
C ILE A 38 1.51 6.39 3.40
N GLY A 39 0.30 6.94 3.23
CA GLY A 39 -0.92 6.12 3.13
C GLY A 39 -0.88 5.11 1.98
N LYS A 40 -0.29 5.48 0.83
CA LYS A 40 -0.07 4.53 -0.29
C LYS A 40 0.91 3.42 0.08
N ILE A 41 2.01 3.77 0.76
CA ILE A 41 3.00 2.79 1.21
C ILE A 41 2.38 1.85 2.25
N GLU A 42 1.62 2.39 3.19
CA GLU A 42 0.88 1.60 4.18
C GLU A 42 -0.12 0.65 3.53
N ALA A 43 -0.85 1.07 2.50
CA ALA A 43 -1.77 0.21 1.76
C ALA A 43 -1.04 -0.96 1.10
N ILE A 44 0.09 -0.71 0.43
CA ILE A 44 0.93 -1.75 -0.17
C ILE A 44 1.47 -2.70 0.90
N LEU A 45 2.01 -2.16 2.00
CA LEU A 45 2.54 -2.97 3.11
C LEU A 45 1.45 -3.85 3.72
N LYS A 46 0.25 -3.31 3.96
CA LYS A 46 -0.89 -4.11 4.43
C LYS A 46 -1.20 -5.23 3.44
N MET A 47 -1.25 -4.91 2.15
CA MET A 47 -1.58 -5.86 1.09
C MET A 47 -0.61 -7.06 1.02
N ILE A 48 0.70 -6.82 1.10
CA ILE A 48 1.70 -7.90 1.05
C ILE A 48 1.72 -8.73 2.35
N LEU A 49 1.34 -8.12 3.48
CA LEU A 49 1.26 -8.78 4.79
C LEU A 49 -0.03 -9.59 4.98
N THR A 50 -1.10 -9.27 4.25
CA THR A 50 -2.34 -10.05 4.27
C THR A 50 -2.08 -11.50 3.85
N PRO A 51 -2.64 -12.51 4.54
CA PRO A 51 -2.60 -13.89 4.08
C PRO A 51 -3.18 -14.03 2.67
N HIS A 52 -2.61 -14.93 1.86
CA HIS A 52 -3.08 -15.19 0.49
C HIS A 52 -3.94 -16.47 0.38
N ASP A 53 -4.18 -17.11 1.53
CA ASP A 53 -5.04 -18.27 1.69
C ASP A 53 -6.20 -17.86 2.61
N PRO A 54 -7.46 -17.87 2.14
CA PRO A 54 -7.92 -18.30 0.82
C PRO A 54 -7.63 -17.28 -0.31
N PRO A 55 -7.45 -17.72 -1.57
CA PRO A 55 -7.15 -16.88 -2.74
C PRO A 55 -8.16 -15.74 -2.96
N GLU A 56 -9.44 -16.02 -2.73
CA GLU A 56 -10.55 -15.07 -2.95
C GLU A 56 -10.40 -13.81 -2.09
N GLY A 57 -9.87 -13.95 -0.88
CA GLY A 57 -9.65 -12.83 0.03
C GLY A 57 -8.58 -11.87 -0.46
N LEU A 58 -7.62 -12.33 -1.26
CA LEU A 58 -6.52 -11.47 -1.72
C LEU A 58 -6.99 -10.43 -2.73
N SER A 59 -7.78 -10.84 -3.72
CA SER A 59 -8.33 -9.95 -4.73
C SER A 59 -9.27 -8.89 -4.13
N GLU A 60 -10.04 -9.26 -3.11
CA GLU A 60 -10.92 -8.32 -2.38
C GLU A 60 -10.13 -7.29 -1.60
N ASN A 61 -9.10 -7.75 -0.87
CA ASN A 61 -8.22 -6.86 -0.13
C ASN A 61 -7.46 -5.90 -1.05
N TYR A 62 -7.07 -6.35 -2.25
CA TYR A 62 -6.43 -5.49 -3.24
C TYR A 62 -7.36 -4.36 -3.68
N ILE A 63 -8.60 -4.67 -4.07
CA ILE A 63 -9.58 -3.67 -4.49
C ILE A 63 -9.92 -2.73 -3.33
N LEU A 64 -10.01 -3.24 -2.10
CA LEU A 64 -10.31 -2.43 -0.92
C LEU A 64 -9.17 -1.46 -0.55
N LEU A 65 -7.92 -1.91 -0.61
CA LEU A 65 -6.76 -1.13 -0.15
C LEU A 65 -6.12 -0.27 -1.24
N ILE A 66 -6.00 -0.80 -2.45
CA ILE A 66 -5.35 -0.13 -3.59
C ILE A 66 -6.38 0.60 -4.44
N GLY A 67 -7.57 0.03 -4.63
CA GLY A 67 -8.69 0.70 -5.30
C GLY A 67 -8.58 0.82 -6.81
N ASP A 68 -7.61 0.16 -7.43
CA ASP A 68 -7.50 0.05 -8.89
C ASP A 68 -7.84 -1.36 -9.37
N LYS A 69 -8.07 -1.49 -10.68
CA LYS A 69 -8.30 -2.78 -11.36
C LYS A 69 -7.18 -3.11 -12.35
N ASN A 70 -5.96 -2.65 -12.08
CA ASN A 70 -4.86 -2.80 -13.01
C ASN A 70 -4.11 -4.12 -12.79
N ILE A 71 -4.18 -5.03 -13.77
CA ILE A 71 -3.54 -6.36 -13.69
C ILE A 71 -2.02 -6.25 -13.49
N THR A 72 -1.35 -5.30 -14.13
CA THR A 72 0.10 -5.10 -13.98
C THR A 72 0.47 -4.64 -12.57
N ASN A 73 -0.36 -3.81 -11.92
CA ASN A 73 -0.14 -3.41 -10.53
C ASN A 73 -0.43 -4.58 -9.58
N PHE A 74 -1.47 -5.37 -9.84
CA PHE A 74 -1.76 -6.57 -9.07
C PHE A 74 -0.60 -7.58 -9.16
N GLN A 75 -0.06 -7.85 -10.35
CA GLN A 75 1.12 -8.68 -10.56
C GLN A 75 2.31 -8.22 -9.71
N LYS A 76 2.62 -6.92 -9.71
CA LYS A 76 3.69 -6.35 -8.87
C LYS A 76 3.46 -6.60 -7.38
N ILE A 77 2.22 -6.53 -6.91
CA ILE A 77 1.88 -6.87 -5.50
C ILE A 77 2.15 -8.34 -5.22
N LEU A 78 1.77 -9.25 -6.13
CA LEU A 78 2.02 -10.69 -5.96
C LEU A 78 3.53 -11.02 -5.96
N GLU A 79 4.30 -10.35 -6.82
CA GLU A 79 5.76 -10.44 -6.85
C GLU A 79 6.38 -9.93 -5.54
N LEU A 80 5.95 -8.77 -5.04
CA LEU A 80 6.39 -8.22 -3.76
C LEU A 80 6.02 -9.13 -2.58
N LYS A 81 4.91 -9.86 -2.69
CA LYS A 81 4.49 -10.86 -1.71
C LYS A 81 5.37 -12.12 -1.73
N GLY A 82 6.09 -12.37 -2.82
CA GLY A 82 6.99 -13.51 -2.97
C GLY A 82 6.31 -14.82 -3.35
N LEU A 83 5.12 -14.77 -3.98
CA LEU A 83 4.39 -15.96 -4.42
C LEU A 83 5.10 -16.65 -5.60
N ARG A 84 4.93 -17.97 -5.75
CA ARG A 84 5.48 -18.70 -6.89
C ARG A 84 4.69 -18.40 -8.15
N ARG A 85 5.33 -18.50 -9.33
CA ARG A 85 4.70 -18.23 -10.64
C ARG A 85 3.34 -18.92 -10.82
N ASN A 86 3.23 -20.19 -10.44
CA ASN A 86 1.99 -20.95 -10.58
C ASN A 86 0.85 -20.36 -9.72
N GLU A 87 1.15 -19.97 -8.48
CA GLU A 87 0.19 -19.34 -7.55
C GLU A 87 -0.21 -17.94 -8.05
N GLN A 88 0.75 -17.18 -8.57
CA GLN A 88 0.48 -15.88 -9.16
C GLN A 88 -0.48 -15.99 -10.35
N GLN A 89 -0.26 -16.96 -11.23
CA GLN A 89 -1.08 -17.14 -12.43
C GLN A 89 -2.54 -17.47 -12.08
N GLN A 90 -2.77 -18.35 -11.10
CA GLN A 90 -4.12 -18.66 -10.60
C GLN A 90 -4.82 -17.41 -10.05
N LEU A 91 -4.13 -16.60 -9.25
CA LEU A 91 -4.69 -15.37 -8.67
C LEU A 91 -5.00 -14.30 -9.73
N ILE A 92 -4.15 -14.18 -10.76
CA ILE A 92 -4.36 -13.25 -11.87
C ILE A 92 -5.59 -13.65 -12.69
N GLU A 93 -5.75 -14.93 -12.99
CA GLU A 93 -6.93 -15.45 -13.70
C GLU A 93 -8.22 -15.18 -12.91
N GLN A 94 -8.21 -15.41 -11.59
CA GLN A 94 -9.34 -15.07 -10.71
C GLN A 94 -9.63 -13.56 -10.68
N PHE A 95 -8.59 -12.73 -10.66
CA PHE A 95 -8.74 -11.27 -10.67
C PHE A 95 -9.36 -10.76 -11.97
N GLN A 96 -8.99 -11.37 -13.11
CA GLN A 96 -9.57 -11.06 -14.43
C GLN A 96 -11.04 -11.48 -14.53
N GLN A 97 -11.37 -12.72 -14.13
CA GLN A 97 -12.76 -13.21 -14.16
C GLN A 97 -13.70 -12.30 -13.35
N ARG A 98 -13.25 -11.79 -12.21
CA ARG A 98 -14.02 -10.84 -11.40
C ARG A 98 -14.19 -9.45 -12.02
N ASP A 99 -13.28 -9.02 -12.89
CA ASP A 99 -13.45 -7.76 -13.63
C ASP A 99 -14.51 -7.91 -14.73
N ASP A 100 -14.55 -9.07 -15.39
CA ASP A 100 -15.49 -9.38 -16.47
C ASP A 100 -16.94 -9.60 -15.99
N GLU A 101 -17.14 -9.99 -14.73
CA GLU A 101 -18.48 -10.26 -14.14
C GLU A 101 -19.27 -9.00 -13.70
N LYS A 102 -18.74 -7.78 -13.89
CA LYS A 102 -19.40 -6.51 -13.51
C LYS A 102 -19.55 -5.52 -14.66
#